data_AF-X1U2Y9-F1
#
_entry.id   AF-X1U2Y9-F1
#
_cell.length_a   1.000
_cell.length_b   1.000
_cell.length_c   1.000
_cell.angle_alpha   90.00
_cell.angle_beta   90.00
_cell.angle_gamma   90.00
#
_symmetry.space_group_name_H-M   'P 1'
#
loop_
_entity.id
_entity.type
_entity.pdbx_description
1 polymer ?
#
loop_
_entity_poly.entity_id
_entity_poly.type
_entity_poly.pdbx_seq_one_letter_code
_entity_poly.pdbx_strand_id
1 'polypeptide(L)'
;RIVDTNTISWIDRIEYCLEHTPHGKLKFPWDSTACYFDDSETKKRILRHLRAHVKVDATINLEDLVQDVFYQCGMQPIDHSNNPLDLKMNWKQVRELDDTELFTIGGHTHRHRNLAFLSSKEIDNEISTSINLLKNHVKTETKHYSYPEGLGYCYSDLVIQKLKKYGIICSPTAIEGVNELKRDLFHLRRVMVI
;
A
#
# COMPACT_ATOMS: atom_id res chain seq x y z
N ARG A 1 -8.93 0.23 -9.85
CA ARG A 1 -7.65 0.23 -10.62
C ARG A 1 -6.85 -1.01 -10.30
N ILE A 2 -6.14 -1.12 -9.15
CA ILE A 2 -5.20 -2.24 -8.89
C ILE A 2 -5.85 -3.64 -9.03
N VAL A 3 -7.04 -3.85 -8.45
CA VAL A 3 -7.79 -5.13 -8.54
C VAL A 3 -8.26 -5.41 -9.98
N ASP A 4 -8.65 -4.37 -10.71
CA ASP A 4 -9.20 -4.50 -12.07
C ASP A 4 -8.11 -4.76 -13.10
N THR A 5 -6.96 -4.10 -12.92
CA THR A 5 -5.87 -4.11 -13.90
C THR A 5 -4.75 -5.07 -13.52
N ASN A 6 -4.76 -5.64 -12.31
CA ASN A 6 -3.65 -6.44 -11.80
C ASN A 6 -2.29 -5.71 -11.96
N THR A 7 -2.30 -4.39 -11.70
CA THR A 7 -1.10 -3.57 -11.82
C THR A 7 -0.20 -3.81 -10.61
N ILE A 8 1.08 -4.03 -10.86
CA ILE A 8 2.08 -4.20 -9.79
C ILE A 8 2.34 -2.88 -9.06
N SER A 9 2.78 -2.95 -7.79
CA SER A 9 2.96 -1.73 -7.01
C SER A 9 4.12 -0.90 -7.58
N TRP A 10 4.11 0.42 -7.33
CA TRP A 10 5.16 1.31 -7.81
C TRP A 10 6.57 0.86 -7.38
N ILE A 11 6.68 0.28 -6.17
CA ILE A 11 7.97 -0.15 -5.65
C ILE A 11 8.41 -1.47 -6.28
N ASP A 12 7.47 -2.38 -6.58
CA ASP A 12 7.77 -3.63 -7.28
C ASP A 12 8.20 -3.35 -8.73
N ARG A 13 7.62 -2.32 -9.38
CA ARG A 13 8.07 -1.83 -10.70
C ARG A 13 9.54 -1.37 -10.63
N ILE A 14 9.88 -0.57 -9.63
CA ILE A 14 11.26 -0.07 -9.43
C ILE A 14 12.20 -1.21 -9.06
N GLU A 15 11.77 -2.15 -8.22
CA GLU A 15 12.53 -3.34 -7.86
C GLU A 15 12.84 -4.19 -9.10
N TYR A 16 11.84 -4.46 -9.95
CA TYR A 16 12.03 -5.10 -11.24
C TYR A 16 13.08 -4.38 -12.10
N CYS A 17 12.99 -3.05 -12.21
CA CYS A 17 13.96 -2.26 -12.97
C CYS A 17 15.39 -2.42 -12.43
N LEU A 18 15.57 -2.36 -11.11
CA LEU A 18 16.86 -2.53 -10.46
C LEU A 18 17.40 -3.96 -10.60
N GLU A 19 16.55 -4.98 -10.54
CA GLU A 19 16.96 -6.38 -10.74
C GLU A 19 17.50 -6.62 -12.16
N HIS A 20 16.90 -5.97 -13.16
CA HIS A 20 17.28 -6.10 -14.57
C HIS A 20 18.37 -5.10 -15.01
N THR A 21 18.82 -4.23 -14.10
CA THR A 21 19.93 -3.30 -14.33
C THR A 21 21.13 -3.74 -13.48
N PRO A 22 22.22 -4.29 -14.07
CA PRO A 22 23.33 -4.83 -13.29
C PRO A 22 24.00 -3.79 -12.39
N HIS A 23 24.28 -2.60 -12.92
CA HIS A 23 24.89 -1.49 -12.22
C HIS A 23 24.42 -0.15 -12.81
N GLY A 24 24.49 0.91 -12.02
CA GLY A 24 24.07 2.24 -12.45
C GLY A 24 24.07 3.27 -11.33
N LYS A 25 23.43 4.40 -11.61
CA LYS A 25 23.18 5.45 -10.63
C LYS A 25 21.79 6.03 -10.84
N LEU A 26 21.12 6.35 -9.74
CA LEU A 26 19.84 7.05 -9.74
C LEU A 26 20.00 8.39 -9.04
N LYS A 27 19.45 9.45 -9.63
CA LYS A 27 19.40 10.79 -9.06
C LYS A 27 17.95 11.13 -8.78
N PHE A 28 17.62 11.31 -7.51
CA PHE A 28 16.28 11.74 -7.09
C PHE A 28 16.24 13.25 -6.83
N PRO A 29 15.09 13.92 -7.06
CA PRO A 29 14.97 15.37 -6.87
C PRO A 29 15.25 15.86 -5.45
N TRP A 30 14.97 15.03 -4.44
CA TRP A 30 15.15 15.37 -3.03
C TRP A 30 16.56 15.08 -2.49
N ASP A 31 17.42 14.41 -3.27
CA ASP A 31 18.77 14.09 -2.83
C ASP A 31 19.79 15.10 -3.37
N SER A 32 20.83 15.39 -2.58
CA SER A 32 21.95 16.24 -3.03
C SER A 32 22.92 15.49 -3.96
N THR A 33 23.08 14.17 -3.78
CA THR A 33 23.97 13.30 -4.57
C THR A 33 23.19 12.20 -5.30
N ALA A 34 23.82 11.53 -6.27
CA ALA A 34 23.24 10.33 -6.89
C ALA A 34 23.49 9.09 -6.00
N CYS A 35 22.55 8.15 -6.02
CA CYS A 35 22.69 6.84 -5.41
C CYS A 35 23.26 5.85 -6.42
N TYR A 36 24.40 5.25 -6.12
CA TYR A 36 25.03 4.23 -6.96
C TYR A 36 24.62 2.83 -6.52
N PHE A 37 24.52 1.92 -7.48
CA PHE A 37 24.28 0.51 -7.25
C PHE A 37 25.02 -0.37 -8.24
N ASP A 38 25.50 -1.51 -7.75
CA ASP A 38 26.27 -2.51 -8.49
C ASP A 38 26.06 -3.93 -7.93
N ASP A 39 25.32 -4.07 -6.84
CA ASP A 39 25.03 -5.33 -6.16
C ASP A 39 23.62 -5.34 -5.54
N SER A 40 23.24 -6.45 -4.92
CA SER A 40 21.92 -6.60 -4.30
C SER A 40 21.73 -5.72 -3.05
N GLU A 41 22.79 -5.45 -2.28
CA GLU A 41 22.70 -4.67 -1.04
C GLU A 41 22.54 -3.16 -1.30
N THR A 42 23.24 -2.64 -2.31
CA THR A 42 23.10 -1.27 -2.79
C THR A 42 21.71 -1.04 -3.41
N LYS A 43 21.18 -2.00 -4.18
CA LYS A 43 19.80 -1.96 -4.70
C LYS A 43 18.77 -1.95 -3.57
N LYS A 44 18.88 -2.86 -2.59
CA LYS A 44 18.01 -2.87 -1.40
C LYS A 44 18.09 -1.57 -0.61
N ARG A 45 19.27 -0.93 -0.53
CA ARG A 45 19.42 0.37 0.13
C ARG A 45 18.67 1.47 -0.61
N ILE A 46 18.71 1.49 -1.94
CA ILE A 46 17.91 2.44 -2.76
C ILE A 46 16.42 2.21 -2.54
N LEU A 47 15.94 0.96 -2.58
CA LEU A 47 14.53 0.64 -2.36
C LEU A 47 14.06 1.08 -0.96
N ARG A 48 14.90 0.89 0.07
CA ARG A 48 14.62 1.38 1.44
C ARG A 48 14.57 2.91 1.49
N HIS A 49 15.50 3.60 0.84
CA HIS A 49 15.53 5.07 0.74
C HIS A 49 14.26 5.61 0.09
N LEU A 50 13.87 5.05 -1.05
CA LEU A 50 12.63 5.40 -1.75
C LEU A 50 11.40 5.18 -0.87
N ARG A 51 11.25 3.99 -0.26
CA ARG A 51 10.13 3.69 0.64
C ARG A 51 10.07 4.68 1.81
N ALA A 52 11.20 5.04 2.40
CA ALA A 52 11.25 5.96 3.54
C ALA A 52 10.79 7.38 3.17
N HIS A 53 11.16 7.87 1.99
CA HIS A 53 10.79 9.21 1.54
C HIS A 53 9.35 9.26 0.99
N VAL A 54 9.00 8.34 0.10
CA VAL A 54 7.69 8.31 -0.59
C VAL A 54 6.53 8.06 0.37
N LYS A 55 6.73 7.30 1.45
CA LYS A 55 5.67 6.98 2.42
C LYS A 55 5.29 8.16 3.32
N VAL A 56 6.10 9.21 3.39
CA VAL A 56 5.84 10.40 4.22
C VAL A 56 5.55 11.66 3.40
N ASP A 57 5.83 11.64 2.10
CA ASP A 57 5.54 12.73 1.18
C ASP A 57 4.41 12.36 0.21
N ALA A 58 3.20 12.83 0.53
CA ALA A 58 2.01 12.61 -0.30
C ALA A 58 2.04 13.36 -1.63
N THR A 59 2.90 14.38 -1.78
CA THR A 59 2.99 15.22 -2.98
C THR A 59 3.69 14.50 -4.14
N ILE A 60 4.43 13.42 -3.85
CA ILE A 60 5.12 12.64 -4.86
C ILE A 60 4.10 11.92 -5.76
N ASN A 61 4.23 12.18 -7.06
CA ASN A 61 3.57 11.40 -8.09
C ASN A 61 4.35 10.12 -8.34
N LEU A 62 3.75 8.99 -7.94
CA LEU A 62 4.35 7.66 -8.06
C LEU A 62 4.58 7.24 -9.52
N GLU A 63 3.75 7.71 -10.45
CA GLU A 63 3.91 7.35 -11.86
C GLU A 63 5.14 8.05 -12.45
N ASP A 64 5.29 9.35 -12.18
CA ASP A 64 6.43 10.14 -12.64
C ASP A 64 7.74 9.59 -12.04
N LEU A 65 7.72 9.20 -10.76
CA LEU A 65 8.87 8.58 -10.11
C LEU A 65 9.26 7.25 -10.77
N VAL A 66 8.29 6.39 -11.07
CA VAL A 66 8.58 5.11 -11.74
C VAL A 66 9.14 5.38 -13.13
N GLN A 67 8.50 6.26 -13.91
CA GLN A 67 8.94 6.61 -15.26
C GLN A 67 10.37 7.15 -15.27
N ASP A 68 10.72 8.01 -14.31
CA ASP A 68 12.06 8.59 -14.16
C ASP A 68 13.11 7.53 -13.83
N VAL A 69 12.82 6.62 -12.88
CA VAL A 69 13.75 5.54 -12.54
C VAL A 69 14.01 4.62 -13.73
N PHE A 70 12.97 4.21 -14.45
CA PHE A 70 13.12 3.40 -15.65
C PHE A 70 13.92 4.11 -16.73
N TYR A 71 13.65 5.41 -16.94
CA TYR A 71 14.40 6.23 -17.88
C TYR A 71 15.90 6.29 -17.53
N GLN A 72 16.24 6.53 -16.26
CA GLN A 72 17.63 6.59 -15.80
C GLN A 72 18.36 5.24 -15.97
N CYS A 73 17.64 4.11 -15.87
CA CYS A 73 18.16 2.77 -16.12
C CYS A 73 18.15 2.37 -17.61
N GLY A 74 17.65 3.21 -18.52
CA GLY A 74 17.54 2.89 -19.95
C GLY A 74 16.49 1.81 -20.26
N MET A 75 15.47 1.68 -19.41
CA MET A 75 14.40 0.69 -19.53
C MET A 75 13.05 1.35 -19.83
N GLN A 76 12.08 0.55 -20.31
CA GLN A 76 10.68 0.97 -20.43
C GLN A 76 9.87 0.49 -19.23
N PRO A 77 9.01 1.34 -18.63
CA PRO A 77 8.17 0.93 -17.51
C PRO A 77 7.30 -0.27 -17.82
N ILE A 78 7.12 -1.12 -16.81
CA ILE A 78 6.19 -2.25 -16.84
C ILE A 78 5.03 -1.99 -15.89
N ASP A 79 3.83 -2.47 -16.23
CA ASP A 79 2.64 -2.36 -15.37
C ASP A 79 2.19 -3.72 -14.82
N HIS A 80 2.66 -4.82 -15.40
CA HIS A 80 2.23 -6.17 -15.08
C HIS A 80 3.43 -7.10 -14.96
N SER A 81 3.29 -8.11 -14.10
CA SER A 81 4.25 -9.19 -13.92
C SER A 81 3.50 -10.51 -13.78
N ASN A 82 4.08 -11.58 -14.32
CA ASN A 82 3.57 -12.94 -14.17
C ASN A 82 4.14 -13.64 -12.93
N ASN A 83 4.98 -12.97 -12.15
CA ASN A 83 5.45 -13.52 -10.88
C ASN A 83 4.25 -13.73 -9.94
N PRO A 84 4.06 -14.92 -9.37
CA PRO A 84 2.95 -15.19 -8.45
C PRO A 84 2.86 -14.21 -7.28
N LEU A 85 3.99 -13.65 -6.81
CA LEU A 85 4.04 -12.66 -5.73
C LEU A 85 3.45 -11.30 -6.12
N ASP A 86 3.45 -11.00 -7.42
CA ASP A 86 2.98 -9.75 -7.98
C ASP A 86 1.49 -9.77 -8.30
N LEU A 87 0.89 -10.95 -8.43
CA LEU A 87 -0.52 -11.12 -8.73
C LEU A 87 -1.42 -10.62 -7.59
N LYS A 88 -2.56 -10.05 -7.99
CA LYS A 88 -3.61 -9.60 -7.09
C LYS A 88 -4.87 -10.44 -7.37
N MET A 89 -5.66 -10.66 -6.34
CA MET A 89 -6.98 -11.24 -6.55
C MET A 89 -7.79 -10.30 -7.44
N ASN A 90 -8.49 -10.86 -8.43
CA ASN A 90 -9.48 -10.11 -9.20
C ASN A 90 -10.84 -10.17 -8.51
N TRP A 91 -11.79 -9.34 -8.96
CA TRP A 91 -13.12 -9.29 -8.32
C TRP A 91 -13.94 -10.58 -8.41
N LYS A 92 -13.67 -11.45 -9.38
CA LYS A 92 -14.33 -12.78 -9.43
C LYS A 92 -13.86 -13.62 -8.24
N GLN A 93 -12.55 -13.68 -7.99
CA GLN A 93 -11.98 -14.40 -6.85
C GLN A 93 -12.41 -13.80 -5.51
N VAL A 94 -12.47 -12.47 -5.41
CA VAL A 94 -12.97 -11.80 -4.19
C VAL A 94 -14.43 -12.17 -3.92
N ARG A 95 -15.28 -12.24 -4.95
CA ARG A 95 -16.68 -12.69 -4.81
C ARG A 95 -16.78 -14.16 -4.41
N GLU A 96 -15.94 -15.03 -4.97
CA GLU A 96 -15.90 -16.44 -4.60
C GLU A 96 -15.58 -16.64 -3.12
N LEU A 97 -14.73 -15.79 -2.53
CA LEU A 97 -14.45 -15.79 -1.09
C LEU A 97 -15.63 -15.25 -0.27
N ASP A 98 -16.22 -14.14 -0.71
CA ASP A 98 -17.37 -13.50 -0.05
C ASP A 98 -18.65 -14.35 -0.05
N ASP A 99 -18.77 -15.29 -1.00
CA ASP A 99 -19.86 -16.26 -1.04
C ASP A 99 -19.77 -17.36 0.03
N THR A 100 -18.71 -17.36 0.85
CA THR A 100 -18.50 -18.32 1.94
C THR A 100 -18.53 -17.65 3.31
N GLU A 101 -18.97 -18.38 4.33
CA GLU A 101 -18.96 -17.89 5.72
C GLU A 101 -17.57 -17.93 6.37
N LEU A 102 -16.56 -18.49 5.69
CA LEU A 102 -15.21 -18.65 6.22
C LEU A 102 -14.34 -17.39 6.08
N PHE A 103 -14.71 -16.48 5.17
CA PHE A 103 -13.94 -15.29 4.87
C PHE A 103 -14.72 -14.01 5.18
N THR A 104 -13.98 -12.95 5.52
CA THR A 104 -14.53 -11.61 5.67
C THR A 104 -13.66 -10.64 4.89
N ILE A 105 -14.27 -9.85 4.01
CA ILE A 105 -13.56 -8.91 3.15
C ILE A 105 -13.56 -7.52 3.80
N GLY A 106 -12.38 -7.07 4.22
CA GLY A 106 -12.14 -5.77 4.83
C GLY A 106 -11.59 -4.73 3.83
N GLY A 107 -11.70 -3.45 4.18
CA GLY A 107 -11.10 -2.36 3.42
C GLY A 107 -9.62 -2.14 3.75
N HIS A 108 -8.85 -1.66 2.77
CA HIS A 108 -7.41 -1.38 2.94
C HIS A 108 -6.94 -0.17 2.11
N THR A 109 -7.75 0.89 2.10
CA THR A 109 -7.61 2.10 1.26
C THR A 109 -7.72 1.82 -0.24
N HIS A 110 -7.73 2.87 -1.05
CA HIS A 110 -7.85 2.74 -2.49
C HIS A 110 -6.47 2.63 -3.17
N ARG A 111 -5.49 3.40 -2.69
CA ARG A 111 -4.16 3.52 -3.29
C ARG A 111 -3.02 3.12 -2.36
N HIS A 112 -3.31 2.58 -1.18
CA HIS A 112 -2.30 2.20 -0.18
C HIS A 112 -1.42 3.38 0.25
N ARG A 113 -2.01 4.59 0.29
CA ARG A 113 -1.35 5.80 0.82
C ARG A 113 -1.38 5.76 2.35
N ASN A 114 -0.32 6.22 3.00
CA ASN A 114 -0.33 6.38 4.44
C ASN A 114 -1.32 7.49 4.84
N LEU A 115 -2.41 7.10 5.51
CA LEU A 115 -3.53 8.00 5.82
C LEU A 115 -3.15 9.12 6.79
N ALA A 116 -2.11 8.96 7.62
CA ALA A 116 -1.67 10.00 8.55
C ALA A 116 -1.03 11.22 7.87
N PHE A 117 -0.53 11.07 6.64
CA PHE A 117 0.11 12.15 5.87
C PHE A 117 -0.82 12.80 4.83
N LEU A 118 -2.10 12.45 4.83
CA LEU A 118 -3.09 12.98 3.90
C LEU A 118 -3.92 14.09 4.52
N SER A 119 -4.39 15.04 3.70
CA SER A 119 -5.40 16.00 4.12
C SER A 119 -6.74 15.30 4.42
N SER A 120 -7.62 15.95 5.20
CA SER A 120 -8.94 15.37 5.50
C SER A 120 -9.73 14.98 4.24
N LYS A 121 -9.63 15.74 3.16
CA LYS A 121 -10.33 15.45 1.91
C LYS A 121 -9.77 14.21 1.22
N GLU A 122 -8.44 14.06 1.23
CA GLU A 122 -7.77 12.90 0.66
C GLU A 122 -8.04 11.63 1.48
N ILE A 123 -8.10 11.72 2.81
CA ILE A 123 -8.53 10.62 3.68
C ILE A 123 -9.96 10.19 3.31
N ASP A 124 -10.89 11.13 3.19
CA ASP A 124 -12.27 10.84 2.79
C ASP A 124 -12.32 10.16 1.40
N ASN A 125 -11.50 10.60 0.44
CA ASN A 125 -11.43 9.99 -0.87
C ASN A 125 -10.90 8.55 -0.81
N GLU A 126 -9.78 8.31 -0.13
CA GLU A 126 -9.19 6.96 0.00
C GLU A 126 -10.16 5.97 0.66
N ILE A 127 -10.80 6.38 1.75
CA ILE A 127 -11.73 5.54 2.50
C ILE A 127 -13.01 5.31 1.69
N SER A 128 -13.67 6.38 1.23
CA SER A 128 -14.96 6.26 0.54
C SER A 128 -14.85 5.52 -0.79
N THR A 129 -13.78 5.75 -1.58
CA THR A 129 -13.56 5.00 -2.82
C THR A 129 -13.37 3.52 -2.53
N SER A 130 -12.58 3.15 -1.52
CA SER A 130 -12.37 1.74 -1.17
C SER A 130 -13.65 1.04 -0.72
N ILE A 131 -14.45 1.70 0.12
CA ILE A 131 -15.72 1.16 0.63
C ILE A 131 -16.75 1.04 -0.48
N ASN A 132 -16.85 2.04 -1.36
CA ASN A 132 -17.77 1.99 -2.50
C ASN A 132 -17.41 0.88 -3.48
N LEU A 133 -16.11 0.65 -3.75
CA LEU A 133 -15.67 -0.47 -4.57
C LEU A 133 -16.09 -1.81 -3.95
N LEU A 134 -15.84 -2.01 -2.65
CA LEU A 134 -16.27 -3.23 -1.96
C LEU A 134 -17.79 -3.39 -2.02
N LYS A 135 -18.56 -2.35 -1.67
CA LYS A 135 -20.03 -2.38 -1.73
C LYS A 135 -20.58 -2.76 -3.12
N ASN A 136 -19.89 -2.38 -4.19
CA ASN A 136 -20.31 -2.69 -5.55
C ASN A 136 -19.93 -4.11 -6.01
N HIS A 137 -18.98 -4.77 -5.33
CA HIS A 137 -18.42 -6.04 -5.76
C HIS A 137 -18.63 -7.20 -4.79
N VAL A 138 -18.89 -6.94 -3.51
CA VAL A 138 -19.17 -7.94 -2.48
C VAL A 138 -20.57 -7.74 -1.89
N LYS A 139 -21.20 -8.83 -1.45
CA LYS A 139 -22.51 -8.86 -0.80
C LYS A 139 -22.41 -8.42 0.66
N THR A 140 -21.35 -8.84 1.34
CA THR A 140 -21.15 -8.53 2.76
C THR A 140 -20.74 -7.08 2.96
N GLU A 141 -21.48 -6.37 3.82
CA GLU A 141 -21.11 -5.01 4.20
C GLU A 141 -19.75 -4.98 4.91
N THR A 142 -18.84 -4.15 4.41
CA THR A 142 -17.51 -4.00 5.00
C THR A 142 -17.57 -3.27 6.34
N LYS A 143 -17.32 -3.99 7.43
CA LYS A 143 -17.22 -3.43 8.80
C LYS A 143 -15.78 -3.36 9.33
N HIS A 144 -14.88 -4.10 8.69
CA HIS A 144 -13.49 -4.23 9.09
C HIS A 144 -12.57 -3.50 8.12
N TYR A 145 -11.47 -2.96 8.63
CA TYR A 145 -10.52 -2.20 7.85
C TYR A 145 -9.09 -2.48 8.30
N SER A 146 -8.10 -2.18 7.48
CA SER A 146 -6.69 -2.20 7.88
C SER A 146 -6.02 -0.91 7.42
N TYR A 147 -5.26 -0.27 8.30
CA TYR A 147 -4.40 0.85 7.92
C TYR A 147 -3.27 0.36 7.01
N PRO A 148 -2.93 1.05 5.91
CA PRO A 148 -1.73 0.78 5.13
C PRO A 148 -0.50 0.85 6.03
N GLU A 149 0.37 -0.17 5.97
CA GLU A 149 1.54 -0.38 6.83
C GLU A 149 1.25 -0.59 8.33
N GLY A 150 0.23 0.08 8.88
CA GLY A 150 -0.34 -0.18 10.21
C GLY A 150 0.51 0.21 11.41
N LEU A 151 1.66 0.87 11.22
CA LEU A 151 2.49 1.35 12.33
C LEU A 151 1.89 2.59 13.00
N GLY A 152 2.40 2.97 14.17
CA GLY A 152 1.84 4.07 14.97
C GLY A 152 1.80 5.43 14.27
N TYR A 153 2.70 5.65 13.28
CA TYR A 153 2.73 6.87 12.47
C TYR A 153 1.88 6.76 11.17
N CYS A 154 1.16 5.65 10.98
CA CYS A 154 0.40 5.38 9.75
C CYS A 154 -1.08 5.74 9.83
N TYR A 155 -1.55 6.14 11.01
CA TYR A 155 -2.93 6.55 11.26
C TYR A 155 -2.96 7.63 12.35
N SER A 156 -4.11 8.30 12.49
CA SER A 156 -4.32 9.36 13.47
C SER A 156 -5.76 9.34 13.98
N ASP A 157 -6.07 10.12 15.01
CA ASP A 157 -7.43 10.26 15.54
C ASP A 157 -8.41 10.74 14.46
N LEU A 158 -7.96 11.62 13.56
CA LEU A 158 -8.74 12.04 12.40
C LEU A 158 -9.08 10.84 11.51
N VAL A 159 -8.10 9.99 11.19
CA VAL A 159 -8.34 8.77 10.39
C VAL A 159 -9.36 7.86 11.07
N ILE A 160 -9.22 7.63 12.38
CA ILE A 160 -10.15 6.80 13.16
C ILE A 160 -11.56 7.40 13.13
N GLN A 161 -11.69 8.72 13.32
CA GLN A 161 -12.97 9.42 13.24
C GLN A 161 -13.62 9.24 11.86
N LYS A 162 -12.85 9.36 10.77
CA LYS A 162 -13.35 9.15 9.41
C LYS A 162 -13.79 7.71 9.20
N LEU A 163 -13.00 6.71 9.59
CA LEU A 163 -13.39 5.30 9.50
C LEU A 163 -14.72 5.04 10.23
N LYS A 164 -14.86 5.52 11.46
CA LYS A 164 -16.11 5.42 12.23
C LYS A 164 -17.30 6.09 11.53
N LYS A 165 -17.08 7.28 10.92
CA LYS A 165 -18.10 7.98 10.13
C LYS A 165 -18.58 7.15 8.93
N TYR A 166 -17.71 6.32 8.34
CA TYR A 166 -18.05 5.42 7.25
C TYR A 166 -18.55 4.03 7.71
N GLY A 167 -18.89 3.87 9.01
CA GLY A 167 -19.48 2.64 9.53
C GLY A 167 -18.48 1.52 9.83
N ILE A 168 -17.18 1.78 9.73
CA ILE A 168 -16.15 0.83 10.16
C ILE A 168 -16.20 0.70 11.68
N ILE A 169 -16.10 -0.53 12.17
CA ILE A 169 -16.17 -0.84 13.61
C ILE A 169 -14.81 -1.25 14.19
N CYS A 170 -13.89 -1.69 13.33
CA CYS A 170 -12.61 -2.26 13.73
C CYS A 170 -11.54 -2.01 12.68
N SER A 171 -10.36 -1.58 13.12
CA SER A 171 -9.18 -1.52 12.27
C SER A 171 -7.92 -1.88 13.05
N PRO A 172 -7.40 -3.12 12.91
CA PRO A 172 -6.18 -3.51 13.58
C PRO A 172 -4.96 -2.77 13.03
N THR A 173 -4.00 -2.53 13.92
CA THR A 173 -2.67 -1.98 13.63
C THR A 173 -1.69 -3.10 13.26
N ALA A 174 -0.53 -2.76 12.72
CA ALA A 174 0.61 -3.66 12.58
C ALA A 174 1.56 -3.61 13.79
N ILE A 175 1.12 -3.01 14.91
CA ILE A 175 1.92 -2.95 16.13
C ILE A 175 1.93 -4.34 16.76
N GLU A 176 3.12 -4.86 16.99
CA GLU A 176 3.33 -6.20 17.57
C GLU A 176 2.70 -6.31 18.96
N GLY A 177 2.02 -7.42 19.21
CA GLY A 177 1.62 -7.85 20.55
C GLY A 177 0.21 -8.42 20.65
N VAL A 178 -0.15 -8.77 21.89
CA VAL A 178 -1.45 -9.36 22.23
C VAL A 178 -2.49 -8.29 22.60
N ASN A 179 -3.77 -8.66 22.49
CA ASN A 179 -4.91 -7.80 22.79
C ASN A 179 -5.59 -8.21 24.10
N GLU A 180 -5.98 -7.21 24.89
CA GLU A 180 -6.86 -7.37 26.05
C GLU A 180 -8.33 -7.14 25.64
N LEU A 181 -9.28 -7.71 26.39
CA LEU A 181 -10.71 -7.68 26.05
C LEU A 181 -11.29 -6.26 25.84
N LYS A 182 -10.77 -5.26 26.56
CA LYS A 182 -11.27 -3.86 26.53
C LYS A 182 -10.48 -2.95 25.61
N ARG A 183 -9.54 -3.49 24.81
CA ARG A 183 -8.73 -2.67 23.91
C ARG A 183 -9.61 -2.05 22.84
N ASP A 184 -9.33 -0.80 22.50
CA ASP A 184 -9.99 -0.13 21.38
C ASP A 184 -9.77 -0.92 20.08
N LEU A 185 -10.87 -1.20 19.37
CA LEU A 185 -10.90 -1.95 18.11
C LEU A 185 -10.11 -1.27 16.98
N PHE A 186 -9.81 0.03 17.11
CA PHE A 186 -8.97 0.79 16.18
C PHE A 186 -7.48 0.82 16.57
N HIS A 187 -7.14 0.20 17.71
CA HIS A 187 -5.77 0.09 18.20
C HIS A 187 -5.37 -1.36 18.49
N LEU A 188 -6.10 -2.33 17.93
CA LEU A 188 -5.76 -3.75 18.09
C LEU A 188 -4.35 -4.01 17.56
N ARG A 189 -3.58 -4.79 18.32
CA ARG A 189 -2.26 -5.28 17.96
C ARG A 189 -2.36 -6.55 17.13
N ARG A 190 -1.31 -6.87 16.38
CA ARG A 190 -1.19 -8.10 15.60
C ARG A 190 0.10 -8.81 15.99
N VAL A 191 0.14 -10.12 15.75
CA VAL A 191 1.36 -10.93 15.85
C VAL A 191 1.80 -11.23 14.43
N MET A 192 3.01 -10.78 14.05
CA MET A 192 3.56 -11.06 12.74
C MET A 192 4.01 -12.53 12.67
N VAL A 193 3.57 -13.23 11.62
CA VAL A 193 4.07 -14.57 11.30
C VAL A 193 5.30 -14.41 10.42
N ILE A 194 6.42 -14.99 10.85
CA ILE A 194 7.72 -14.99 10.16
C ILE A 194 7.89 -16.30 9.40
#